data_AF-A0A836U5Q8-F1
#
_entry.id   AF-A0A836U5Q8-F1
#
_cell.length_a   1.000
_cell.length_b   1.000
_cell.length_c   1.000
_cell.angle_alpha   90.00
_cell.angle_beta   90.00
_cell.angle_gamma   90.00
#
_symmetry.space_group_name_H-M   'P 1'
#
loop_
_entity.id
_entity.type
_entity.pdbx_description
1 polymer ?
#
loop_
_entity_poly.entity_id
_entity_poly.type
_entity_poly.pdbx_seq_one_letter_code
_entity_poly.pdbx_strand_id
1 'polypeptide(L)'
;MKNEKRIDRQAIAQLRVEADSLNGELLATHTSIRRQSDHIRNLEMNLAQTRDKAETLAAAQNSVLLYAASEKYLKDNGYLQSSRPFGGGFRKQFKLIKKIRSDDPGVQLIPIGNGQVIEGKIDQFVDRFGKLKKGDDYKFTKTDGGTQITFVNELIGGTGVLAILKD
;
A
#
# COMPACT_ATOMS: atom_id res chain seq x y z
N MET A 1 68.64 -46.29 9.69
CA MET A 1 67.84 -46.90 8.59
C MET A 1 66.51 -47.55 8.98
N LYS A 2 66.43 -48.66 9.76
CA LYS A 2 65.12 -49.31 10.04
C LYS A 2 64.21 -48.49 10.97
N ASN A 3 64.77 -47.77 11.94
CA ASN A 3 64.00 -46.93 12.87
C ASN A 3 63.52 -45.60 12.22
N GLU A 4 64.36 -44.92 11.44
CA GLU A 4 63.95 -43.72 10.68
C GLU A 4 62.79 -44.02 9.73
N LYS A 5 62.87 -45.11 8.95
CA LYS A 5 61.77 -45.53 8.06
C LYS A 5 60.48 -45.88 8.81
N ARG A 6 60.54 -46.22 10.10
CA ARG A 6 59.34 -46.46 10.94
C ARG A 6 58.75 -45.15 11.45
N ILE A 7 59.61 -44.21 11.87
CA ILE A 7 59.21 -42.87 12.31
C ILE A 7 58.58 -42.11 11.15
N ASP A 8 59.17 -42.13 9.95
CA ASP A 8 58.61 -41.49 8.75
C ASP A 8 57.24 -42.07 8.37
N ARG A 9 57.07 -43.40 8.49
CA ARG A 9 55.78 -44.05 8.23
C ARG A 9 54.71 -43.65 9.24
N GLN A 10 55.08 -43.49 10.52
CA GLN A 10 54.16 -43.03 11.55
C GLN A 10 53.77 -41.56 11.34
N ALA A 11 54.72 -40.70 10.99
CA ALA A 11 54.46 -39.30 10.66
C ALA A 11 53.54 -39.15 9.44
N ILE A 12 53.79 -39.91 8.37
CA ILE A 12 52.93 -39.92 7.17
C ILE A 12 51.52 -40.44 7.50
N ALA A 13 51.40 -41.44 8.37
CA ALA A 13 50.10 -41.94 8.80
C ALA A 13 49.32 -40.89 9.61
N GLN A 14 49.98 -40.15 10.50
CA GLN A 14 49.36 -39.06 11.26
C GLN A 14 48.90 -37.92 10.35
N LEU A 15 49.73 -37.50 9.39
CA LEU A 15 49.37 -36.48 8.41
C LEU A 15 48.17 -36.88 7.55
N ARG A 16 48.02 -38.17 7.22
CA ARG A 16 46.83 -38.67 6.49
C ARG A 16 45.55 -38.56 7.34
N VAL A 17 45.62 -38.97 8.60
CA VAL A 17 44.47 -38.87 9.51
C VAL A 17 44.06 -37.41 9.72
N GLU A 18 45.04 -36.51 9.86
CA GLU A 18 44.80 -35.08 9.98
C GLU A 18 44.19 -34.49 8.70
N ALA A 19 44.70 -34.86 7.52
CA ALA A 19 44.14 -34.45 6.24
C ALA A 19 42.70 -34.98 6.02
N ASP A 20 42.42 -36.22 6.41
CA ASP A 20 41.07 -36.80 6.33
C ASP A 20 40.10 -36.10 7.29
N SER A 21 40.56 -35.75 8.50
CA SER A 21 39.79 -34.96 9.46
C SER A 21 39.47 -33.57 8.92
N LEU A 22 40.46 -32.86 8.38
CA LEU A 22 40.28 -31.53 7.78
C LEU A 22 39.33 -31.58 6.58
N ASN A 23 39.41 -32.62 5.74
CA ASN A 23 38.46 -32.80 4.64
C ASN A 23 37.02 -32.99 5.15
N GLY A 24 36.83 -33.73 6.25
CA GLY A 24 35.53 -33.89 6.89
C GLY A 24 34.95 -32.54 7.38
N GLU A 25 35.76 -31.74 8.05
CA GLU A 25 35.37 -30.40 8.54
C GLU A 25 35.08 -29.43 7.39
N LEU A 26 35.89 -29.44 6.33
CA LEU A 26 35.67 -28.62 5.14
C LEU A 26 34.35 -28.96 4.46
N LEU A 27 34.03 -30.26 4.31
CA LEU A 27 32.76 -30.69 3.74
C LEU A 27 31.58 -30.25 4.63
N ALA A 28 31.68 -30.44 5.94
CA ALA A 28 30.66 -29.99 6.89
C ALA A 28 30.44 -28.47 6.79
N THR A 29 31.53 -27.69 6.78
CA THR A 29 31.48 -26.23 6.66
C THR A 29 30.87 -25.80 5.33
N HIS A 30 31.27 -26.41 4.21
CA HIS A 30 30.70 -26.11 2.90
C HIS A 30 29.20 -26.38 2.84
N THR A 31 28.72 -27.50 3.41
CA THR A 31 27.27 -27.77 3.49
C THR A 31 26.54 -26.76 4.37
N SER A 32 27.16 -26.32 5.47
CA SER A 32 26.62 -25.27 6.33
C SER A 32 26.49 -23.93 5.60
N ILE A 33 27.54 -23.49 4.91
CA ILE A 33 27.55 -22.25 4.10
C ILE A 33 26.47 -22.30 3.03
N ARG A 34 26.30 -23.46 2.36
CA ARG A 34 25.25 -23.62 1.35
C ARG A 34 23.85 -23.45 1.95
N ARG A 35 23.58 -24.08 3.09
CA ARG A 35 22.29 -23.91 3.80
C ARG A 35 22.06 -22.47 4.23
N GLN A 36 23.09 -21.79 4.73
CA GLN A 36 23.00 -20.37 5.09
C GLN A 36 22.72 -19.49 3.87
N SER A 37 23.38 -19.77 2.74
CA SER A 37 23.16 -19.04 1.48
C SER A 37 21.73 -19.20 0.97
N ASP A 38 21.18 -20.42 1.03
CA ASP A 38 19.78 -20.67 0.67
C ASP A 38 18.81 -19.96 1.64
N HIS A 39 19.13 -19.92 2.94
CA HIS A 39 18.35 -19.17 3.92
C HIS A 39 18.36 -17.66 3.65
N ILE A 40 19.53 -17.08 3.35
CA ILE A 40 19.68 -15.66 3.01
C ILE A 40 18.84 -15.32 1.78
N ARG A 41 18.90 -16.13 0.72
CA ARG A 41 18.08 -15.92 -0.49
C ARG A 41 16.58 -15.91 -0.18
N ASN A 42 16.11 -16.81 0.69
CA ASN A 42 14.72 -16.83 1.12
C ASN A 42 14.36 -15.57 1.92
N LEU A 43 15.24 -15.09 2.79
CA LEU A 43 15.02 -13.84 3.53
C LEU A 43 14.98 -12.62 2.60
N GLU A 44 15.87 -12.55 1.60
CA GLU A 44 15.89 -11.50 0.59
C GLU A 44 14.58 -11.46 -0.21
N MET A 45 14.08 -12.63 -0.64
CA MET A 45 12.80 -12.74 -1.34
C MET A 45 11.62 -12.27 -0.46
N ASN A 46 11.58 -12.70 0.80
CA ASN A 46 10.54 -12.28 1.74
C ASN A 46 10.61 -10.77 2.02
N LEU A 47 11.81 -10.20 2.11
CA LEU A 47 12.01 -8.77 2.31
C LEU A 47 11.49 -7.97 1.11
N ALA A 48 11.79 -8.41 -0.12
CA ALA A 48 11.28 -7.79 -1.34
C ALA A 48 9.75 -7.79 -1.37
N GLN A 49 9.12 -8.95 -1.14
CA GLN A 49 7.66 -9.06 -1.09
C GLN A 49 7.03 -8.19 0.00
N THR A 50 7.70 -8.04 1.15
CA THR A 50 7.21 -7.21 2.24
C THR A 50 7.31 -5.73 1.89
N ARG A 51 8.36 -5.31 1.19
CA ARG A 51 8.52 -3.94 0.69
C ARG A 51 7.46 -3.59 -0.35
N ASP A 52 7.21 -4.46 -1.33
CA ASP A 52 6.18 -4.24 -2.35
C ASP A 52 4.79 -4.09 -1.70
N LYS A 53 4.48 -4.92 -0.69
CA LYS A 53 3.24 -4.79 0.10
C LYS A 53 3.18 -3.48 0.88
N ALA A 54 4.29 -3.06 1.50
CA ALA A 54 4.33 -1.79 2.23
C ALA A 54 4.13 -0.59 1.30
N GLU A 55 4.73 -0.60 0.10
CA GLU A 55 4.59 0.46 -0.90
C GLU A 55 3.15 0.56 -1.42
N THR A 56 2.52 -0.58 -1.74
CA THR A 56 1.11 -0.60 -2.17
C THR A 56 0.16 -0.12 -1.08
N LEU A 57 0.39 -0.51 0.19
CA LEU A 57 -0.39 -0.01 1.32
C LEU A 57 -0.19 1.48 1.56
N ALA A 58 1.04 1.97 1.45
CA ALA A 58 1.34 3.40 1.57
C ALA A 58 0.66 4.20 0.45
N ALA A 59 0.67 3.70 -0.78
CA ALA A 59 -0.03 4.33 -1.90
C ALA A 59 -1.55 4.36 -1.68
N ALA A 60 -2.14 3.27 -1.17
CA ALA A 60 -3.57 3.21 -0.84
C ALA A 60 -3.92 4.14 0.33
N GLN A 61 -3.03 4.28 1.32
CA GLN A 61 -3.21 5.21 2.43
C GLN A 61 -3.07 6.67 1.99
N ASN A 62 -2.19 6.97 1.03
CA ASN A 62 -1.97 8.33 0.53
C ASN A 62 -2.89 8.72 -0.63
N SER A 63 -3.99 8.00 -0.81
CA SER A 63 -4.97 8.29 -1.87
C SER A 63 -6.39 8.25 -1.34
N VAL A 64 -7.26 8.96 -2.03
CA VAL A 64 -8.69 9.07 -1.75
C VAL A 64 -9.44 8.25 -2.77
N LEU A 65 -10.36 7.40 -2.30
CA LEU A 65 -11.30 6.67 -3.16
C LEU A 65 -12.47 7.60 -3.49
N LEU A 66 -12.46 8.21 -4.67
CA LEU A 66 -13.48 9.15 -5.09
C LEU A 66 -14.55 8.47 -5.94
N TYR A 67 -15.82 8.63 -5.57
CA TYR A 67 -16.95 8.28 -6.43
C TYR A 67 -17.76 9.54 -6.78
N ALA A 68 -17.84 9.86 -8.07
CA ALA A 68 -18.54 11.04 -8.57
C ALA A 68 -19.87 10.67 -9.23
N ALA A 69 -20.99 11.21 -8.74
CA ALA A 69 -22.31 11.01 -9.33
C ALA A 69 -23.31 12.09 -8.89
N SER A 70 -24.47 12.14 -9.55
CA SER A 70 -25.56 13.03 -9.15
C SER A 70 -26.11 12.67 -7.77
N GLU A 71 -26.64 13.67 -7.06
CA GLU A 71 -27.17 13.47 -5.72
C GLU A 71 -28.30 12.42 -5.69
N LYS A 72 -29.17 12.45 -6.71
CA LYS A 72 -30.26 11.49 -6.86
C LYS A 72 -29.72 10.07 -6.99
N TYR A 73 -28.76 9.85 -7.86
CA TYR A 73 -28.14 8.53 -8.04
C TYR A 73 -27.50 8.02 -6.76
N LEU A 74 -26.76 8.88 -6.05
CA LEU A 74 -26.09 8.50 -4.80
C LEU A 74 -27.07 8.12 -3.69
N LYS A 75 -28.26 8.75 -3.65
CA LYS A 75 -29.33 8.40 -2.72
C LYS A 75 -30.02 7.09 -3.10
N ASP A 76 -30.41 6.96 -4.36
CA ASP A 76 -31.15 5.81 -4.87
C ASP A 76 -30.33 4.52 -4.72
N ASN A 77 -29.01 4.61 -4.86
CA ASN A 77 -28.07 3.49 -4.65
C ASN A 77 -27.59 3.33 -3.19
N GLY A 78 -28.12 4.13 -2.25
CA GLY A 78 -27.83 3.99 -0.82
C GLY A 78 -26.43 4.45 -0.37
N TYR A 79 -25.68 5.16 -1.23
CA TYR A 79 -24.38 5.73 -0.85
C TYR A 79 -24.54 6.98 0.02
N LEU A 80 -25.55 7.81 -0.24
CA LEU A 80 -25.71 9.13 0.38
C LEU A 80 -27.04 9.26 1.14
N GLN A 81 -26.95 9.66 2.40
CA GLN A 81 -28.09 10.26 3.11
C GLN A 81 -27.99 11.77 3.04
N SER A 82 -29.10 12.45 2.75
CA SER A 82 -29.19 13.90 2.95
C SER A 82 -30.40 14.23 3.80
N SER A 83 -30.24 15.11 4.80
CA SER A 83 -31.33 15.59 5.63
C SER A 83 -31.29 17.10 5.78
N ARG A 84 -32.45 17.69 6.09
CA ARG A 84 -32.57 19.08 6.56
C ARG A 84 -33.24 19.02 7.94
N PRO A 85 -32.47 19.07 9.04
CA PRO A 85 -32.98 18.69 10.37
C PRO A 85 -34.15 19.55 10.86
N PHE A 86 -34.31 20.79 10.36
CA PHE A 86 -35.37 21.70 10.79
C PHE A 86 -36.08 22.39 9.62
N GLY A 87 -36.13 21.74 8.44
CA GLY A 87 -36.87 22.24 7.27
C GLY A 87 -36.05 23.07 6.27
N GLY A 88 -36.75 23.72 5.34
CA GLY A 88 -36.19 24.31 4.12
C GLY A 88 -35.09 25.36 4.31
N GLY A 89 -35.10 26.09 5.43
CA GLY A 89 -34.13 27.15 5.74
C GLY A 89 -32.80 26.68 6.33
N PHE A 90 -32.67 25.39 6.69
CA PHE A 90 -31.47 24.88 7.35
C PHE A 90 -30.48 24.26 6.37
N ARG A 91 -29.19 24.40 6.69
CA ARG A 91 -28.10 23.87 5.86
C ARG A 91 -28.25 22.35 5.74
N LYS A 92 -28.40 21.89 4.49
CA LYS A 92 -28.51 20.47 4.16
C LYS A 92 -27.31 19.71 4.69
N GLN A 93 -27.55 18.65 5.45
CA GLN A 93 -26.53 17.73 5.93
C GLN A 93 -26.41 16.56 4.96
N PHE A 94 -25.18 16.08 4.79
CA PHE A 94 -24.87 14.94 3.95
C PHE A 94 -24.08 13.93 4.78
N LYS A 95 -24.39 12.65 4.61
CA LYS A 95 -23.71 11.56 5.30
C LYS A 95 -23.49 10.40 4.33
N LEU A 96 -22.25 9.96 4.22
CA LEU A 96 -21.90 8.71 3.54
C LEU A 96 -22.41 7.53 4.37
N ILE A 97 -23.28 6.69 3.80
CA ILE A 97 -23.81 5.50 4.46
C ILE A 97 -22.97 4.27 4.09
N LYS A 98 -22.75 4.06 2.78
CA LYS A 98 -22.06 2.89 2.25
C LYS A 98 -20.57 3.19 2.09
N LYS A 99 -19.71 2.27 2.56
CA LYS A 99 -18.26 2.39 2.35
C LYS A 99 -17.96 2.25 0.85
N ILE A 100 -17.23 3.21 0.31
CA ILE A 100 -16.71 3.17 -1.06
C ILE A 100 -15.57 2.16 -1.10
N ARG A 101 -15.58 1.27 -2.08
CA ARG A 101 -14.57 0.23 -2.24
C ARG A 101 -13.83 0.45 -3.55
N SER A 102 -12.54 0.09 -3.58
CA SER A 102 -11.70 0.26 -4.77
C SER A 102 -12.07 -0.64 -5.95
N ASP A 103 -12.92 -1.64 -5.75
CA ASP A 103 -13.42 -2.57 -6.76
C ASP A 103 -14.66 -2.05 -7.50
N ASP A 104 -15.30 -0.97 -7.03
CA ASP A 104 -16.45 -0.37 -7.73
C ASP A 104 -15.97 0.36 -9.01
N PRO A 105 -16.54 0.07 -10.20
CA PRO A 105 -16.04 0.60 -11.49
C PRO A 105 -16.20 2.13 -11.63
N GLY A 106 -17.01 2.76 -10.79
CA GLY A 106 -17.17 4.22 -10.74
C GLY A 106 -16.20 4.93 -9.78
N VAL A 107 -15.32 4.17 -9.09
CA VAL A 107 -14.37 4.73 -8.13
C VAL A 107 -13.06 5.07 -8.81
N GLN A 108 -12.63 6.31 -8.60
CA GLN A 108 -11.33 6.81 -9.03
C GLN A 108 -10.41 6.93 -7.84
N LEU A 109 -9.19 6.41 -7.96
CA LEU A 109 -8.16 6.57 -6.94
C LEU A 109 -7.40 7.88 -7.20
N ILE A 110 -7.50 8.83 -6.26
CA ILE A 110 -6.88 10.15 -6.40
C ILE A 110 -5.78 10.29 -5.34
N PRO A 111 -4.50 10.33 -5.73
CA PRO A 111 -3.41 10.60 -4.78
C PRO A 111 -3.58 11.98 -4.13
N ILE A 112 -3.35 12.05 -2.82
CA ILE A 112 -3.32 13.32 -2.08
C ILE A 112 -2.18 14.19 -2.64
N GLY A 113 -2.43 15.49 -2.78
CA GLY A 113 -1.49 16.45 -3.35
C GLY A 113 -1.51 16.53 -4.88
N ASN A 114 -2.06 15.52 -5.57
CA ASN A 114 -2.15 15.51 -7.02
C ASN A 114 -3.52 16.00 -7.50
N GLY A 115 -3.49 16.81 -8.57
CA GLY A 115 -4.70 17.33 -9.19
C GLY A 115 -5.31 16.33 -10.17
N GLN A 116 -6.56 15.94 -9.97
CA GLN A 116 -7.34 15.10 -10.88
C GLN A 116 -8.49 15.91 -11.48
N VAL A 117 -8.71 15.80 -12.80
CA VAL A 117 -9.87 16.41 -13.46
C VAL A 117 -11.05 15.45 -13.37
N ILE A 118 -12.17 15.96 -12.85
CA ILE A 118 -13.46 15.26 -12.80
C ILE A 118 -14.39 15.96 -13.78
N GLU A 119 -15.07 15.16 -14.60
CA GLU A 119 -16.09 15.66 -15.51
C GLU A 119 -17.31 16.17 -14.75
N GLY A 120 -17.77 17.37 -15.14
CA GLY A 120 -18.94 18.01 -14.55
C GLY A 120 -18.66 19.03 -13.45
N LYS A 121 -19.75 19.66 -12.98
CA LYS A 121 -19.71 20.68 -11.92
C LYS A 121 -19.97 20.01 -10.58
N ILE A 122 -19.01 20.11 -9.67
CA ILE A 122 -19.14 19.53 -8.33
C ILE A 122 -19.85 20.52 -7.40
N ASP A 123 -20.89 20.05 -6.71
CA ASP A 123 -21.59 20.82 -5.69
C ASP A 123 -20.89 20.68 -4.32
N GLN A 124 -20.64 19.43 -3.87
CA GLN A 124 -20.06 19.15 -2.56
C GLN A 124 -19.24 17.85 -2.55
N PHE A 125 -18.29 17.77 -1.62
CA PHE A 125 -17.58 16.54 -1.28
C PHE A 125 -18.00 16.05 0.11
N VAL A 126 -18.20 14.73 0.25
CA VAL A 126 -18.71 14.11 1.47
C VAL A 126 -17.94 12.84 1.81
N ASP A 127 -17.43 12.74 3.03
CA ASP A 127 -16.85 11.53 3.61
C ASP A 127 -17.81 10.98 4.70
N ARG A 128 -17.42 9.89 5.37
CA ARG A 128 -18.07 9.27 6.53
C ARG A 128 -18.41 10.27 7.64
N PHE A 129 -17.60 11.30 7.82
CA PHE A 129 -17.79 12.32 8.86
C PHE A 129 -18.65 13.51 8.42
N GLY A 130 -19.03 13.57 7.14
CA GLY A 130 -19.85 14.65 6.59
C GLY A 130 -19.13 15.41 5.47
N LYS A 131 -19.48 16.68 5.30
CA LYS A 131 -18.95 17.49 4.19
C LYS A 131 -17.50 17.88 4.42
N LEU A 132 -16.69 17.73 3.38
CA LEU A 132 -15.32 18.23 3.37
C LEU A 132 -15.30 19.76 3.21
N LYS A 133 -14.31 20.39 3.83
CA LYS A 133 -14.10 21.84 3.81
C LYS A 133 -13.13 22.22 2.68
N LYS A 134 -13.55 23.17 1.85
CA LYS A 134 -12.68 23.76 0.84
C LYS A 134 -11.55 24.54 1.52
N GLY A 135 -10.31 24.37 1.06
CA GLY A 135 -9.12 25.00 1.63
C GLY A 135 -8.39 24.10 2.62
N ASP A 136 -9.15 23.45 3.52
CA ASP A 136 -8.61 22.55 4.54
C ASP A 136 -8.44 21.12 4.00
N ASP A 137 -9.49 20.56 3.38
CA ASP A 137 -9.50 19.17 2.93
C ASP A 137 -9.20 19.03 1.43
N TYR A 138 -9.66 20.00 0.63
CA TYR A 138 -9.46 20.00 -0.81
C TYR A 138 -9.38 21.41 -1.40
N LYS A 139 -8.72 21.51 -2.54
CA LYS A 139 -8.70 22.67 -3.43
C LYS A 139 -9.30 22.27 -4.77
N PHE A 140 -9.98 23.19 -5.44
CA PHE A 140 -10.45 22.94 -6.79
C PHE A 140 -10.35 24.17 -7.67
N THR A 141 -10.14 23.93 -8.95
CA THR A 141 -10.14 24.91 -10.03
C THR A 141 -11.10 24.44 -11.12
N LYS A 142 -11.83 25.37 -11.73
CA LYS A 142 -12.68 25.07 -12.88
C LYS A 142 -11.82 25.10 -14.13
N THR A 143 -11.95 24.10 -14.98
CA THR A 143 -11.24 23.99 -16.26
C THR A 143 -12.26 23.74 -17.38
N ASP A 144 -11.88 23.96 -18.64
CA ASP A 144 -12.79 23.86 -19.78
C ASP A 144 -13.38 22.45 -19.98
N GLY A 145 -12.77 21.42 -19.37
CA GLY A 145 -13.25 20.03 -19.38
C GLY A 145 -13.90 19.54 -18.08
N GLY A 146 -14.02 20.38 -17.03
CA GLY A 146 -14.60 19.96 -15.76
C GLY A 146 -14.08 20.69 -14.53
N THR A 147 -13.91 19.96 -13.44
CA THR A 147 -13.41 20.46 -12.16
C THR A 147 -12.12 19.73 -11.80
N GLN A 148 -10.99 20.43 -11.78
CA GLN A 148 -9.75 19.88 -11.27
C GLN A 148 -9.78 19.96 -9.73
N ILE A 149 -9.69 18.82 -9.06
CA ILE A 149 -9.59 18.74 -7.60
C ILE A 149 -8.21 18.26 -7.17
N THR A 150 -7.72 18.84 -6.08
CA THR A 150 -6.57 18.33 -5.31
C THR A 150 -6.99 18.15 -3.87
N PHE A 151 -6.91 16.93 -3.35
CA PHE A 151 -7.02 16.68 -1.92
C PHE A 151 -5.74 17.11 -1.23
N VAL A 152 -5.83 17.87 -0.14
CA VAL A 152 -4.67 18.45 0.55
C VAL A 152 -4.52 17.97 1.99
N ASN A 153 -5.58 17.40 2.57
CA ASN A 153 -5.53 16.84 3.91
C ASN A 153 -5.04 15.39 3.85
N GLU A 154 -4.02 15.04 4.61
CA GLU A 154 -3.50 13.67 4.69
C GLU A 154 -4.42 12.74 5.49
N LEU A 155 -5.25 13.30 6.38
CA LEU A 155 -6.16 12.53 7.24
C LEU A 155 -7.34 11.90 6.50
N ILE A 156 -7.63 12.36 5.28
CA ILE A 156 -8.63 11.74 4.39
C ILE A 156 -8.01 10.65 3.51
N GLY A 157 -6.72 10.37 3.69
CA GLY A 157 -6.04 9.27 3.04
C GLY A 157 -6.64 7.91 3.40
N GLY A 158 -6.85 7.06 2.40
CA GLY A 158 -7.49 5.76 2.53
C GLY A 158 -9.00 5.82 2.81
N THR A 159 -9.61 7.00 2.83
CA THR A 159 -11.06 7.16 3.01
C THR A 159 -11.80 7.22 1.67
N GLY A 160 -13.11 6.97 1.75
CA GLY A 160 -14.01 7.04 0.62
C GLY A 160 -14.72 8.38 0.60
N VAL A 161 -14.53 9.15 -0.48
CA VAL A 161 -15.17 10.44 -0.66
C VAL A 161 -16.18 10.37 -1.81
N LEU A 162 -17.37 10.94 -1.59
CA LEU A 162 -18.35 11.19 -2.64
C LEU A 162 -18.17 12.60 -3.19
N ALA A 163 -18.05 12.71 -4.51
CA ALA A 163 -18.28 13.96 -5.22
C ALA A 163 -19.75 14.01 -5.68
N ILE A 164 -20.50 14.94 -5.12
CA ILE A 164 -21.88 15.20 -5.54
C ILE A 164 -21.82 16.13 -6.73
N LEU A 165 -22.21 15.62 -7.90
CA LEU A 165 -22.36 16.43 -9.10
C LEU A 165 -23.63 17.28 -9.01
N LYS A 166 -23.53 18.50 -9.51
CA LYS A 166 -24.66 19.41 -9.64
C LYS A 166 -25.50 18.97 -10.84
N ASP A 167 -26.78 18.71 -10.60
CA ASP A 167 -27.79 18.51 -11.65
C ASP A 167 -27.94 19.77 -12.52
#